data_AF-A0A419DX10-F1
#
_entry.id   AF-A0A419DX10-F1
#
_cell.length_a   1.000
_cell.length_b   1.000
_cell.length_c   1.000
_cell.angle_alpha   90.00
_cell.angle_beta   90.00
_cell.angle_gamma   90.00
#
_symmetry.space_group_name_H-M   'P 1'
#
loop_
_entity.id
_entity.type
_entity.pdbx_description
1 polymer ?
#
loop_
_entity_poly.entity_id
_entity_poly.type
_entity_poly.pdbx_seq_one_letter_code
_entity_poly.pdbx_strand_id
1 'polypeptide(L)' 'MKYLRKDKFSKPFTASDILNLALEKEKSSYEFYSKIIEQTKNASLLKLLKQLKDAELGHIRAIKALISK' A
#
# COMPACT_ATOMS: atom_id res chain seq x y z
N MET A 1 -22.82 9.01 -6.70
CA MET A 1 -21.67 9.05 -5.75
C MET A 1 -21.76 7.85 -4.79
N LYS A 2 -21.32 6.66 -5.23
CA LYS A 2 -21.55 5.37 -4.54
C LYS A 2 -20.25 4.80 -3.96
N TYR A 3 -19.50 5.63 -3.21
CA TYR A 3 -18.21 5.23 -2.61
C TYR A 3 -18.03 5.68 -1.16
N LEU A 4 -19.09 5.65 -0.36
CA LEU A 4 -18.97 5.71 1.10
C LEU A 4 -19.68 4.48 1.68
N ARG A 5 -18.93 3.37 1.83
CA ARG A 5 -19.33 2.27 2.71
C ARG A 5 -19.27 2.79 4.15
N LYS A 6 -20.42 3.22 4.66
CA LYS A 6 -20.60 3.88 5.96
C LYS A 6 -20.33 2.97 7.17
N ASP A 7 -20.00 1.70 6.97
CA ASP A 7 -20.11 0.62 7.94
C ASP A 7 -18.76 0.03 8.42
N LYS A 8 -17.63 0.36 7.80
CA LYS A 8 -16.32 -0.26 8.15
C LYS A 8 -15.56 0.37 9.33
N PHE A 9 -16.04 1.48 9.87
CA PHE A 9 -15.36 2.24 10.94
C PHE A 9 -16.14 2.28 12.26
N SER A 10 -17.05 1.32 12.47
CA SER A 10 -17.93 1.25 13.65
C SER A 10 -17.20 0.85 14.94
N LYS A 11 -15.97 0.35 14.86
CA LYS A 11 -15.15 -0.03 16.02
C LYS A 11 -14.01 0.98 16.20
N PRO A 12 -13.68 1.42 17.43
CA PRO A 12 -12.51 2.24 17.67
C PRO A 12 -11.26 1.47 17.23
N PHE A 13 -10.50 2.06 16.31
CA PHE A 13 -9.22 1.53 15.89
C PHE A 13 -8.17 1.84 16.95
N THR A 14 -7.39 0.83 17.35
CA THR A 14 -6.14 1.09 18.07
C THR A 14 -5.07 1.58 17.10
N ALA A 15 -4.02 2.22 17.62
CA ALA A 15 -2.86 2.59 16.80
C ALA A 15 -2.26 1.36 16.09
N SER A 16 -2.25 0.19 16.75
CA SER A 16 -1.79 -1.07 16.15
C SER A 16 -2.68 -1.52 14.99
N ASP A 17 -4.01 -1.41 15.13
CA ASP A 17 -4.94 -1.76 14.03
C ASP A 17 -4.72 -0.87 12.81
N ILE A 18 -4.45 0.42 13.02
CA ILE A 18 -4.15 1.37 11.94
C ILE A 18 -2.85 1.00 11.24
N LEU A 19 -1.78 0.70 12.00
CA LEU A 19 -0.49 0.34 11.44
C LEU A 19 -0.54 -0.99 10.68
N ASN A 20 -1.26 -1.99 11.20
CA ASN A 20 -1.46 -3.27 10.51
C ASN A 20 -2.26 -3.10 9.22
N LEU A 21 -3.35 -2.32 9.26
CA LEU A 21 -4.13 -2.02 8.05
C LEU A 21 -3.30 -1.28 7.01
N ALA A 22 -2.50 -0.30 7.42
CA ALA A 22 -1.60 0.42 6.54
C ALA A 22 -0.57 -0.53 5.91
N LEU A 23 0.07 -1.39 6.72
CA LEU A 23 1.06 -2.36 6.25
C LEU A 23 0.50 -3.30 5.18
N GLU A 24 -0.71 -3.83 5.38
CA GLU A 24 -1.36 -4.70 4.40
C GLU A 24 -1.71 -3.99 3.10
N LYS A 25 -2.08 -2.71 3.18
CA LYS A 25 -2.32 -1.87 2.00
C LYS A 25 -1.03 -1.65 1.20
N GLU A 26 0.07 -1.29 1.85
CA GLU A 26 1.32 -1.03 1.14
C GLU A 26 1.91 -2.30 0.51
N LYS A 27 1.80 -3.45 1.19
CA LYS A 27 2.16 -4.75 0.59
C LYS A 27 1.33 -5.05 -0.66
N SER A 28 0.01 -4.85 -0.59
CA SER A 28 -0.89 -5.10 -1.73
C SER A 28 -0.55 -4.18 -2.91
N SER A 29 -0.28 -2.90 -2.66
CA SER A 29 0.15 -1.93 -3.68
C SER A 29 1.49 -2.32 -4.30
N TYR A 30 2.48 -2.69 -3.47
CA TYR A 30 3.79 -3.16 -3.92
C TYR A 30 3.67 -4.37 -4.87
N GLU A 31 2.89 -5.38 -4.48
CA GLU A 31 2.65 -6.57 -5.30
C GLU A 31 1.91 -6.22 -6.59
N PHE A 32 0.91 -5.34 -6.51
CA PHE A 32 0.17 -4.87 -7.68
C PHE A 32 1.10 -4.22 -8.70
N TYR A 33 1.91 -3.24 -8.28
CA TYR A 33 2.85 -2.59 -9.19
C TYR A 33 3.90 -3.56 -9.75
N SER A 34 4.38 -4.50 -8.93
CA SER A 34 5.33 -5.54 -9.37
C SER A 34 4.75 -6.39 -10.51
N LYS A 35 3.50 -6.85 -10.38
CA LYS A 35 2.82 -7.65 -11.41
C LYS A 35 2.57 -6.86 -12.70
N ILE A 36 2.17 -5.58 -12.59
CA ILE A 36 1.90 -4.76 -13.77
C ILE A 36 3.19 -4.38 -14.51
N ILE A 37 4.31 -4.21 -13.79
CA ILE A 37 5.64 -3.97 -14.40
C ILE A 37 6.02 -5.08 -15.39
N GLU A 38 5.77 -6.34 -15.05
CA GLU A 38 6.09 -7.50 -15.90
C GLU A 38 5.32 -7.50 -17.23
N GLN A 39 4.16 -6.85 -17.27
CA GLN A 39 3.26 -6.82 -18.42
C GLN A 39 3.34 -5.50 -19.21
N THR A 40 4.09 -4.50 -18.70
CA THR A 40 4.12 -3.14 -19.26
C THR A 40 5.24 -2.96 -20.27
N LYS A 41 4.87 -2.62 -21.52
CA LYS A 41 5.84 -2.31 -22.59
C LYS A 41 6.13 -0.81 -22.75
N ASN A 42 5.23 0.06 -22.29
CA ASN A 42 5.41 1.51 -22.39
C ASN A 42 6.49 1.98 -21.40
N ALA A 43 7.57 2.58 -21.90
CA ALA A 43 8.72 2.98 -21.09
C ALA A 43 8.37 4.03 -20.02
N SER A 44 7.53 5.00 -20.34
CA SER A 44 7.11 6.05 -19.39
C SER A 44 6.27 5.48 -18.27
N LEU A 45 5.32 4.61 -18.59
CA LEU A 45 4.50 3.92 -17.59
C LEU A 45 5.35 2.99 -16.72
N LEU A 46 6.29 2.25 -17.32
CA LEU A 46 7.23 1.38 -16.60
C LEU A 46 8.06 2.16 -15.57
N LYS A 47 8.53 3.36 -15.94
CA LYS A 47 9.26 4.24 -15.03
C LYS A 47 8.41 4.64 -13.83
N LEU A 48 7.17 5.09 -14.08
CA LEU A 48 6.24 5.47 -13.01
C LEU A 48 5.94 4.30 -12.08
N LEU A 49 5.60 3.12 -12.64
CA LEU A 49 5.28 1.94 -11.84
C LEU A 49 6.45 1.51 -10.95
N LYS A 50 7.70 1.60 -11.45
CA LYS A 50 8.90 1.32 -10.64
C LYS A 50 9.04 2.31 -9.48
N GLN A 51 8.86 3.61 -9.74
CA GLN A 51 8.89 4.64 -8.70
C GLN A 51 7.83 4.41 -7.62
N LEU A 52 6.60 4.07 -8.02
CA LEU A 52 5.52 3.76 -7.09
C LEU A 52 5.85 2.52 -6.24
N LYS A 53 6.27 1.42 -6.88
CA LYS A 53 6.70 0.20 -6.19
C LYS A 53 7.79 0.48 -5.15
N ASP A 54 8.81 1.26 -5.51
CA ASP A 54 9.93 1.56 -4.62
C ASP A 54 9.49 2.47 -3.44
N ALA A 55 8.54 3.39 -3.67
CA ALA A 55 7.92 4.18 -2.61
C ALA A 55 7.18 3.29 -1.59
N GLU A 56 6.38 2.32 -2.06
CA GLU A 56 5.67 1.41 -1.15
C GLU A 56 6.62 0.55 -0.33
N LEU A 57 7.76 0.14 -0.89
CA LEU A 57 8.79 -0.55 -0.12
C LEU A 57 9.35 0.32 1.01
N GLY A 58 9.50 1.63 0.77
CA GLY A 58 9.85 2.63 1.80
C GLY A 58 8.80 2.71 2.90
N HIS A 59 7.52 2.81 2.53
CA HIS A 59 6.40 2.85 3.48
C HIS A 59 6.32 1.57 4.33
N ILE A 60 6.44 0.39 3.71
CA ILE A 60 6.46 -0.91 4.40
C ILE A 60 7.56 -0.94 5.48
N ARG A 61 8.76 -0.48 5.15
CA ARG A 61 9.89 -0.45 6.11
C ARG A 61 9.61 0.49 7.27
N ALA A 62 9.09 1.69 6.99
CA ALA A 62 8.75 2.67 8.01
C ALA A 62 7.67 2.14 8.96
N ILE A 63 6.61 1.53 8.43
CA ILE A 63 5.52 0.96 9.23
C ILE A 63 6.02 -0.22 10.09
N LYS A 64 6.80 -1.15 9.51
CA LYS A 64 7.39 -2.27 10.26
C LYS A 64 8.29 -1.80 11.40
N ALA A 65 9.03 -0.71 11.21
CA ALA A 65 9.87 -0.12 12.26
C ALA A 65 9.05 0.44 13.43
N LEU A 66 7.80 0.87 13.19
CA LEU A 66 6.89 1.32 14.24
C LEU A 66 6.18 0.17 14.96
N ILE A 67 5.89 -0.94 14.27
CA ILE A 67 5.24 -2.13 14.87
C ILE A 67 6.22 -2.93 15.75
N SER A 68 7.51 -2.93 15.42
CA SER A 68 8.55 -3.70 16.14
C SER A 68 9.16 -2.97 17.35
N LYS A 69 8.69 -1.75 17.64
CA LYS A 69 9.01 -1.01 18.87
C LYS A 69 7.94 -1.25 19.92
#